data_AF-A0A550GV06-F1
#
_entry.id   AF-A0A550GV06-F1
#
_cell.length_a   1.000
_cell.length_b   1.000
_cell.length_c   1.000
_cell.angle_alpha   90.00
_cell.angle_beta   90.00
_cell.angle_gamma   90.00
#
_symmetry.space_group_name_H-M   'P 1'
#
loop_
_entity.id
_entity.type
_entity.pdbx_description
1 polymer ?
#
loop_
_entity_poly.entity_id
_entity_poly.type
_entity_poly.pdbx_seq_one_letter_code
_entity_poly.pdbx_strand_id
1 'polypeptide(L)'
;MQSENELTPTAIRTYICLIKAGKPVGPREVMRKAKLTSPSVAYRNLQKLIEMNLAYKDKYGNYGAKEKKGIRGYFWIGKKLIPRFIIFGFIFLAVVIIEMGILLFHLLYGSPIEGSFWLLT
;
A
#
# COMPACT_ATOMS: atom_id res chain seq x y z
N MET A 1 -13.89 3.97 -21.64
CA MET A 1 -13.79 4.50 -20.27
C MET A 1 -12.51 3.95 -19.65
N GLN A 2 -11.40 4.67 -19.73
CA GLN A 2 -10.13 4.24 -19.14
C GLN A 2 -9.94 4.91 -17.79
N SER A 3 -9.59 4.08 -16.81
CA SER A 3 -9.39 4.36 -15.39
C SER A 3 -8.60 5.65 -15.10
N GLU A 4 -9.32 6.73 -14.78
CA GLU A 4 -8.72 8.00 -14.34
C GLU A 4 -7.84 7.84 -13.08
N ASN A 5 -8.02 6.75 -12.32
CA ASN A 5 -7.27 6.45 -11.11
C ASN A 5 -6.14 5.41 -11.24
N GLU A 6 -5.89 4.81 -12.41
CA GLU A 6 -4.75 3.89 -12.55
C GLU A 6 -3.48 4.62 -12.97
N LEU A 7 -2.42 4.39 -12.18
CA LEU A 7 -1.08 4.79 -12.55
C LEU A 7 -0.57 3.91 -13.69
N THR A 8 -0.23 4.53 -14.82
CA THR A 8 0.48 3.86 -15.92
C THR A 8 1.81 3.28 -15.41
N PRO A 9 2.30 2.15 -15.94
CA PRO A 9 3.56 1.53 -15.48
C PRO A 9 4.76 2.49 -15.45
N THR A 10 4.83 3.44 -16.39
CA THR A 10 5.85 4.48 -16.46
C THR A 10 5.71 5.54 -15.35
N ALA A 11 4.49 5.88 -14.95
CA ALA A 11 4.22 6.78 -13.84
C ALA A 11 4.60 6.13 -12.49
N ILE A 12 4.35 4.82 -12.33
CA ILE A 12 4.80 4.06 -11.16
C ILE A 12 6.32 4.09 -11.05
N ARG A 13 7.05 3.83 -12.15
CA ARG A 13 8.52 3.91 -12.18
C ARG A 13 9.03 5.30 -11.81
N THR A 14 8.34 6.34 -12.29
CA THR A 14 8.64 7.74 -11.96
C THR A 14 8.48 7.98 -10.45
N TYR A 15 7.38 7.55 -9.86
CA TYR A 15 7.12 7.67 -8.43
C TYR A 15 8.14 6.92 -7.56
N ILE A 16 8.49 5.68 -7.92
CA ILE A 16 9.52 4.89 -7.23
C ILE A 16 10.88 5.62 -7.32
N CYS A 17 11.20 6.22 -8.46
CA CYS A 17 12.42 7.00 -8.62
C CYS A 17 12.46 8.20 -7.65
N LEU A 18 11.34 8.92 -7.49
CA LEU A 18 11.24 10.04 -6.55
C LEU A 18 11.41 9.57 -5.10
N ILE A 19 10.78 8.44 -4.72
CA ILE A 19 10.93 7.85 -3.37
C ILE A 19 12.38 7.43 -3.12
N LYS A 20 13.00 6.72 -4.08
CA LYS A 20 14.40 6.28 -3.95
C LYS A 20 15.39 7.45 -3.88
N ALA A 21 15.08 8.55 -4.54
CA ALA A 21 15.93 9.74 -4.49
C ALA A 21 15.90 10.41 -3.12
N GLY A 22 14.78 10.37 -2.40
CA GLY A 22 14.63 10.97 -1.07
C GLY A 22 14.82 12.49 -1.02
N LYS A 23 15.00 13.14 -2.18
CA LYS A 23 15.24 14.56 -2.35
C LYS A 23 14.52 15.08 -3.59
N PRO A 24 14.20 16.39 -3.66
CA PRO A 24 13.64 16.99 -4.87
C PRO A 24 14.61 16.79 -6.04
N VAL A 25 14.13 16.15 -7.11
CA VAL A 25 14.93 15.85 -8.31
C VAL A 25 14.32 16.53 -9.52
N GLY A 26 15.19 17.09 -10.37
CA GLY A 26 14.78 17.76 -11.59
C GLY A 26 14.20 16.79 -12.63
N PRO A 27 13.35 17.28 -13.56
CA PRO A 27 12.68 16.44 -14.56
C PRO A 27 13.65 15.68 -15.48
N ARG A 28 14.83 16.24 -15.78
CA ARG A 28 15.89 15.56 -16.54
C ARG A 28 16.52 14.40 -15.76
N GLU A 29 16.71 14.56 -14.46
CA GLU A 29 17.27 13.52 -13.61
C GLU A 29 16.27 12.36 -13.43
N VAL A 30 14.98 12.70 -13.28
CA VAL A 30 13.87 11.74 -13.26
C VAL A 30 13.81 10.96 -14.57
N MET A 31 13.88 11.61 -15.73
CA MET A 31 13.89 10.94 -17.03
C MET A 31 15.02 9.91 -17.13
N ARG A 32 16.25 10.29 -16.75
CA ARG A 32 17.42 9.42 -16.81
C ARG A 32 17.30 8.23 -15.86
N LYS A 33 16.90 8.48 -14.61
CA LYS A 33 16.80 7.43 -13.57
C LYS A 33 15.60 6.50 -13.77
N ALA A 34 14.46 7.02 -14.23
CA ALA A 34 13.26 6.24 -14.50
C ALA A 34 13.26 5.56 -15.89
N LYS A 35 14.33 5.75 -16.68
CA LYS A 35 14.50 5.20 -18.05
C LYS A 35 13.28 5.50 -18.93
N LEU A 36 12.84 6.76 -18.91
CA LEU A 36 11.69 7.20 -19.72
C LEU A 36 12.14 7.57 -21.13
N THR A 37 11.27 7.32 -22.11
CA THR A 37 11.54 7.48 -23.54
C THR A 37 11.75 8.93 -23.96
N SER A 38 11.20 9.91 -23.22
CA SER A 38 11.26 11.33 -23.56
C SER A 38 11.07 12.21 -22.32
N PRO A 39 11.63 13.44 -22.30
CA PRO A 39 11.39 14.43 -21.25
C PRO A 39 9.91 14.79 -21.11
N SER A 40 9.15 14.78 -22.22
CA SER A 40 7.72 15.11 -22.22
C SER A 40 6.90 14.05 -21.48
N VAL A 41 7.29 12.77 -21.60
CA VAL A 41 6.66 11.67 -20.86
C VAL A 41 6.94 11.79 -19.36
N ALA A 42 8.17 12.19 -19.00
CA ALA A 42 8.52 12.48 -17.62
C ALA A 42 7.65 13.60 -17.04
N TYR A 43 7.49 14.70 -17.79
CA TYR A 43 6.66 15.83 -17.37
C TYR A 43 5.20 15.44 -17.19
N ARG A 44 4.61 14.72 -18.16
CA ARG A 44 3.22 14.23 -18.08
C ARG A 44 3.00 13.33 -16.86
N ASN A 45 3.94 12.41 -16.60
CA ASN A 45 3.85 11.52 -15.45
C ASN A 45 3.99 12.29 -14.12
N LEU A 46 4.90 13.25 -14.05
CA LEU A 46 5.08 14.11 -12.88
C LEU A 46 3.85 14.95 -12.60
N GLN A 47 3.23 15.51 -13.64
CA GLN A 47 1.99 16.28 -13.51
C GLN A 47 0.84 15.41 -13.00
N LYS A 48 0.67 14.20 -13.58
CA LYS A 48 -0.33 13.23 -13.10
C LYS A 48 -0.08 12.85 -11.63
N LEU A 49 1.18 12.65 -11.23
CA LEU A 49 1.54 12.38 -9.82
C LEU A 49 1.24 13.56 -8.88
N ILE A 50 1.33 14.80 -9.34
CA ILE A 50 0.95 16.00 -8.57
C ILE A 50 -0.58 16.09 -8.44
N GLU A 51 -1.32 15.85 -9.52
CA GLU A 51 -2.79 15.81 -9.54
C GLU A 51 -3.34 14.78 -8.54
N MET A 52 -2.70 13.60 -8.47
CA MET A 52 -3.01 12.55 -7.51
C MET A 52 -2.46 12.80 -6.09
N ASN A 53 -1.87 13.97 -5.82
CA ASN A 53 -1.28 14.36 -4.54
C ASN A 53 -0.10 13.47 -4.06
N LEU A 54 0.52 12.70 -4.96
CA LEU A 54 1.63 11.78 -4.68
C LEU A 54 3.01 12.45 -4.77
N ALA A 55 3.11 13.54 -5.52
CA ALA A 55 4.34 14.32 -5.69
C ALA A 55 4.07 15.82 -5.48
N TYR A 56 5.12 16.59 -5.22
CA TYR A 56 5.07 18.05 -5.17
C TYR A 56 6.17 18.67 -6.02
N LYS A 57 5.93 19.90 -6.49
CA LYS A 57 6.90 20.72 -7.20
C LYS A 57 7.43 21.79 -6.24
N ASP A 58 8.74 21.87 -6.14
CA ASP A 58 9.43 22.89 -5.34
C ASP A 58 9.59 24.19 -6.14
N LYS A 59 9.91 25.29 -5.45
CA LYS A 59 10.15 26.63 -6.02
C LYS A 59 11.25 26.63 -7.09
N TYR A 60 12.19 25.70 -6.99
CA TYR A 60 13.29 25.52 -7.95
C TYR A 60 12.93 24.68 -9.19
N GLY A 61 11.65 24.29 -9.36
CA GLY A 61 11.22 23.45 -10.47
C GLY A 61 11.64 21.98 -10.35
N ASN A 62 12.11 21.58 -9.17
CA ASN A 62 12.42 20.20 -8.83
C ASN A 62 11.18 19.48 -8.29
N TYR A 63 11.11 18.17 -8.49
CA TYR A 63 9.99 17.33 -8.09
C TYR A 63 10.39 16.43 -6.94
N GLY A 64 9.66 16.51 -5.83
CA GLY A 64 9.81 15.62 -4.69
C GLY A 64 8.66 14.63 -4.62
N ALA A 65 8.94 13.41 -4.16
CA ALA A 65 7.87 12.55 -3.65
C ALA A 65 7.30 13.22 -2.40
N LYS A 66 5.99 13.40 -2.34
CA LYS A 66 5.35 13.88 -1.11
C LYS A 66 5.46 12.75 -0.09
N GLU A 67 6.21 12.96 0.99
CA GLU A 67 6.37 11.93 2.02
C GLU A 67 5.01 11.52 2.57
N LYS A 68 4.73 10.21 2.44
CA LYS A 68 3.94 9.32 3.30
C LYS A 68 2.64 9.87 3.92
N LYS A 69 1.94 10.83 3.32
CA LYS A 69 0.56 11.11 3.71
C LYS A 69 -0.32 10.04 3.07
N GLY A 70 -0.72 9.10 3.92
CA GLY A 70 -1.48 7.88 3.65
C GLY A 70 -2.24 7.90 2.33
N ILE A 71 -1.81 7.02 1.42
CA ILE A 71 -2.71 6.44 0.43
C ILE A 71 -3.90 5.95 1.25
N ARG A 72 -5.10 6.49 1.01
CA ARG A 72 -6.33 6.14 1.74
C ARG A 72 -6.44 4.61 1.87
N GLY A 73 -6.04 4.05 3.02
CA GLY A 73 -6.02 2.60 3.28
C GLY A 73 -4.67 1.94 3.62
N TYR A 74 -3.54 2.65 3.64
CA TYR A 74 -2.23 2.09 4.01
C TYR A 74 -1.57 2.88 5.14
N PHE A 75 -1.22 2.19 6.23
CA PHE A 75 -0.44 2.75 7.35
C PHE A 75 1.03 2.37 7.17
N TRP A 76 1.93 3.33 7.36
CA TRP A 76 3.36 3.06 7.37
C TRP A 76 3.82 2.72 8.79
N ILE A 77 4.25 1.48 9.02
CA ILE A 77 5.06 1.11 10.20
C ILE A 77 6.52 1.05 9.75
N GLY A 78 7.32 2.01 10.24
CA GLY A 78 8.76 2.10 9.94
C GLY A 78 9.10 2.28 8.46
N LYS A 79 9.65 1.21 7.84
CA LYS A 79 10.14 1.18 6.44
C LYS A 79 9.23 0.40 5.46
N LYS A 80 8.14 -0.24 5.91
CA LYS A 80 7.26 -1.06 5.05
C LYS A 80 5.86 -0.45 4.94
N LEU A 81 5.29 -0.49 3.73
CA LEU A 81 3.88 -0.19 3.45
C LEU A 81 3.04 -1.34 4.00
N ILE A 82 2.23 -1.11 5.03
CA ILE A 82 1.32 -2.11 5.56
C ILE A 82 -0.12 -1.72 5.17
N PRO A 83 -0.82 -2.57 4.39
CA PRO A 83 -2.25 -2.38 4.13
C PRO A 83 -3.01 -2.43 5.45
N ARG A 84 -4.03 -1.58 5.63
CA ARG A 84 -4.94 -1.58 6.80
C ARG A 84 -5.50 -2.97 7.14
N PHE A 85 -5.54 -3.86 6.15
CA PHE A 85 -6.01 -5.24 6.27
C PHE A 85 -5.17 -6.14 7.16
N ILE A 86 -3.91 -5.77 7.47
CA ILE A 86 -3.08 -6.58 8.38
C ILE A 86 -3.69 -6.63 9.79
N ILE A 87 -4.35 -5.56 10.24
CA ILE A 87 -5.06 -5.55 11.53
C ILE A 87 -6.17 -6.62 11.52
N PHE A 88 -6.96 -6.66 10.44
CA PHE A 88 -7.97 -7.70 10.25
C PHE A 88 -7.36 -9.10 10.10
N GLY A 89 -6.18 -9.21 9.49
CA GLY A 89 -5.42 -10.46 9.38
C GLY A 89 -4.97 -11.00 10.74
N PHE A 90 -4.52 -10.13 11.66
CA PHE A 90 -4.18 -10.54 13.02
C PHE A 90 -5.41 -10.96 13.84
N ILE A 91 -6.53 -10.24 13.71
CA ILE A 91 -7.79 -10.63 14.35
C ILE A 91 -8.25 -11.99 13.82
N PHE A 92 -8.21 -12.19 12.50
CA PHE A 92 -8.56 -13.46 11.87
C PHE A 92 -7.63 -14.59 12.35
N LEU A 93 -6.33 -14.35 12.40
CA LEU A 93 -5.36 -15.34 12.87
C LEU A 93 -5.61 -15.70 14.35
N ALA A 94 -5.94 -14.71 15.19
CA ALA A 94 -6.28 -14.95 16.60
C ALA A 94 -7.53 -15.84 16.73
N VAL A 95 -8.58 -15.57 15.95
CA VAL A 95 -9.78 -16.41 15.91
C VAL A 95 -9.44 -17.83 15.45
N VAL A 96 -8.65 -17.99 14.39
CA VAL A 96 -8.22 -19.32 13.90
C VAL A 96 -7.42 -20.08 14.95
N ILE A 97 -6.52 -19.43 15.68
CA ILE A 97 -5.74 -20.09 16.74
C ILE A 97 -6.64 -20.56 17.88
N ILE A 98 -7.62 -19.75 18.28
CA ILE A 98 -8.59 -20.11 19.32
C ILE A 98 -9.44 -21.30 18.87
N GLU A 99 -10.02 -21.24 17.68
CA GLU A 99 -10.81 -22.33 17.09
C GLU A 99 -9.99 -23.63 16.96
N MET A 100 -8.74 -23.53 16.48
CA MET A 100 -7.86 -24.68 16.37
C MET A 100 -7.51 -25.28 17.74
N GLY A 101 -7.34 -24.43 18.76
CA GLY A 101 -7.12 -24.86 20.14
C GLY A 101 -8.33 -25.59 20.72
N ILE A 102 -9.54 -25.07 20.49
CA ILE A 102 -10.80 -25.71 20.91
C ILE A 102 -10.97 -27.06 20.20
N LEU A 103 -10.76 -27.11 18.88
CA LEU A 103 -10.84 -28.35 18.10
C LEU A 103 -9.81 -29.38 18.56
N LEU A 104 -8.58 -28.96 18.84
CA LEU A 104 -7.52 -29.86 19.32
C LEU A 104 -7.83 -30.37 20.73
N PHE A 105 -8.29 -29.50 21.63
CA PHE A 105 -8.76 -29.90 22.96
C PHE A 105 -9.91 -30.90 22.86
N HIS A 106 -10.88 -30.64 21.99
CA HIS A 106 -12.00 -31.54 21.75
C HIS A 106 -11.54 -32.90 21.20
N LEU A 107 -10.61 -32.92 20.24
CA LEU A 107 -10.06 -34.15 19.67
C LEU A 107 -9.27 -34.98 20.72
N LEU A 108 -8.57 -34.32 21.64
CA LEU A 108 -7.78 -35.00 22.67
C LEU A 108 -8.62 -35.48 23.86
N TYR A 109 -9.68 -34.75 24.24
CA TYR A 109 -10.51 -35.06 25.40
C TYR A 109 -11.82 -35.81 25.07
N GLY A 110 -12.17 -35.97 23.79
CA GLY A 110 -13.29 -36.82 23.36
C GLY A 110 -14.64 -36.47 23.99
N SER A 111 -14.88 -35.20 24.31
CA SER A 111 -16.13 -34.76 24.96
C SER A 111 -17.27 -34.64 23.93
N PRO A 112 -18.47 -35.23 24.14
CA PRO A 112 -19.60 -35.06 23.22
C PRO A 112 -20.16 -33.62 23.23
N ILE A 113 -20.58 -33.14 22.04
CA ILE A 113 -21.10 -31.78 21.77
C ILE A 113 -22.57 -31.65 22.27
N GLU A 114 -22.83 -31.87 23.55
CA GLU A 114 -24.20 -31.75 24.10
C GLU A 114 -24.49 -30.41 24.80
N GLY A 115 -23.49 -29.54 24.97
CA GLY A 115 -23.62 -28.35 25.83
C GLY A 115 -23.88 -27.00 25.17
N SER A 116 -23.98 -26.88 23.84
CA SER A 116 -23.98 -25.57 23.15
C SER A 116 -25.20 -25.29 22.27
N PHE A 117 -26.30 -26.02 22.46
CA PHE A 117 -27.59 -25.73 21.79
C PHE A 117 -28.56 -24.88 22.63
N TRP A 118 -28.11 -24.21 23.69
CA TRP A 118 -28.96 -23.29 24.47
C TRP A 118 -29.06 -21.87 23.89
N LEU A 119 -28.29 -21.54 22.84
CA LEU A 119 -28.33 -20.22 22.20
C LEU A 119 -29.21 -20.17 20.94
N LEU A 120 -29.90 -21.27 20.60
CA LEU A 120 -30.80 -21.38 19.43
C LEU A 120 -32.25 -21.72 19.81
N THR A 121 -32.62 -21.58 21.09
CA THR A 121 -33.99 -21.52 21.60
C THR A 121 -34.15 -20.21 22.35
#